data_AF-A0A1Q3Q3L0-F1
#
_entry.id   AF-A0A1Q3Q3L0-F1
#
_cell.length_a   1.000
_cell.length_b   1.000
_cell.length_c   1.000
_cell.angle_alpha   90.00
_cell.angle_beta   90.00
_cell.angle_gamma   90.00
#
_symmetry.space_group_name_H-M   'P 1'
#
loop_
_entity.id
_entity.type
_entity.pdbx_description
1 polymer ?
#
loop_
_entity_poly.entity_id
_entity_poly.type
_entity_poly.pdbx_seq_one_letter_code
_entity_poly.pdbx_strand_id
1 'polypeptide(L)'
;MKKLLVLLLVTTATFAANAQKYCIVDVEYILSKMKQYTDAQTQLDNIAAGWQKDVDAQMKDVDNAYRKFQSEQVLLTDQMKQQRIKEIETKESAVKDFQKAKFGPNGELFTKRQELVKPIQDKVYNEMKKYAEAKGYDLILDKSSGPSILYYSERLNRSEDILSALGISKTTTAPATK
;
A
#
# COMPACT_ATOMS: atom_id res chain seq x y z
N MET A 1 -57.47 23.47 -19.44
CA MET A 1 -56.54 23.83 -18.34
C MET A 1 -56.02 22.61 -17.56
N LYS A 2 -56.86 21.73 -17.01
CA LYS A 2 -56.42 20.52 -16.28
C LYS A 2 -55.50 19.58 -17.10
N LYS A 3 -55.78 19.40 -18.39
CA LYS A 3 -54.96 18.58 -19.31
C LYS A 3 -53.56 19.18 -19.58
N LEU A 4 -53.43 20.51 -19.60
CA LEU A 4 -52.14 21.20 -19.76
C LEU A 4 -51.30 21.12 -18.48
N LEU A 5 -51.93 21.21 -17.31
CA LEU A 5 -51.28 21.01 -16.01
C LEU A 5 -50.73 19.60 -15.85
N VAL A 6 -51.49 18.58 -16.28
CA VAL A 6 -51.02 17.18 -16.26
C VAL A 6 -49.86 16.96 -17.23
N LEU A 7 -49.92 17.54 -18.44
CA LEU A 7 -48.82 17.45 -19.40
C LEU A 7 -47.55 18.13 -18.88
N LEU A 8 -47.67 19.32 -18.28
CA LEU A 8 -46.54 20.03 -17.68
C LEU A 8 -45.92 19.23 -16.52
N LEU A 9 -46.75 18.65 -15.65
CA LEU A 9 -46.31 17.84 -14.51
C LEU A 9 -45.56 16.58 -14.96
N VAL A 10 -46.02 15.92 -16.02
CA VAL A 10 -45.37 14.73 -16.62
C VAL A 10 -44.04 15.12 -17.26
N THR A 11 -43.96 16.26 -17.95
CA THR A 11 -42.69 16.73 -18.54
C THR A 11 -41.68 17.16 -17.48
N THR A 12 -42.10 17.71 -16.34
CA THR A 12 -41.16 18.06 -15.25
C THR A 12 -40.68 16.83 -14.49
N ALA A 13 -41.48 15.76 -14.43
CA ALA A 13 -41.09 14.52 -13.75
C ALA A 13 -39.97 13.75 -14.50
N THR A 14 -39.85 13.90 -15.83
CA THR A 14 -38.80 13.22 -16.61
C THR A 14 -37.42 13.89 -16.51
N PHE A 15 -37.32 15.13 -16.03
CA PHE A 15 -36.04 15.81 -15.81
C PHE A 15 -35.38 15.49 -14.46
N ALA A 16 -36.08 14.79 -13.55
CA ALA A 16 -35.56 14.48 -12.22
C ALA A 16 -34.65 13.23 -12.14
N ALA A 17 -34.47 12.50 -13.25
CA ALA A 17 -33.68 11.27 -13.28
C ALA A 17 -32.25 11.50 -13.81
N ASN A 18 -31.46 12.32 -13.09
CA ASN A 18 -30.01 12.35 -13.32
C ASN A 18 -29.40 11.13 -12.60
N ALA A 19 -29.17 10.05 -13.34
CA ALA A 19 -28.40 8.91 -12.81
C ALA A 19 -26.95 9.37 -12.56
N GLN A 20 -26.49 9.30 -11.31
CA GLN A 20 -25.10 9.57 -10.95
C GLN A 20 -24.18 8.70 -11.78
N LYS A 21 -23.22 9.31 -12.49
CA LYS A 21 -22.26 8.56 -13.29
C LYS A 21 -21.11 8.14 -12.39
N TYR A 22 -20.92 6.83 -12.25
CA TYR A 22 -19.81 6.28 -11.49
C TYR A 22 -19.08 5.22 -12.30
N CYS A 23 -17.82 4.96 -11.92
CA CYS A 23 -17.05 3.87 -12.47
C CYS A 23 -16.27 3.14 -11.38
N ILE A 24 -15.75 1.97 -11.74
CA ILE A 24 -14.96 1.12 -10.88
C ILE A 24 -13.57 0.98 -11.49
N VAL A 25 -12.55 1.10 -10.64
CA VAL A 25 -11.15 0.93 -11.01
C VAL A 25 -10.47 -0.05 -10.07
N ASP A 26 -9.45 -0.72 -10.56
CA ASP A 26 -8.54 -1.54 -9.78
C ASP A 26 -7.21 -0.79 -9.65
N VAL A 27 -7.07 -0.03 -8.56
CA VAL A 27 -5.88 0.80 -8.35
C VAL A 27 -4.63 -0.07 -8.18
N GLU A 28 -4.72 -1.19 -7.45
CA GLU A 28 -3.60 -2.12 -7.30
C GLU A 28 -3.17 -2.70 -8.64
N TYR A 29 -4.12 -3.11 -9.50
CA TYR A 29 -3.80 -3.55 -10.86
C TYR A 29 -3.11 -2.44 -11.67
N ILE A 30 -3.61 -1.20 -11.63
CA ILE A 30 -2.99 -0.08 -12.34
C ILE A 30 -1.54 0.11 -11.87
N LEU A 31 -1.33 0.19 -10.55
CA LEU A 31 -0.02 0.35 -9.94
C LEU A 31 0.91 -0.81 -10.31
N SER A 32 0.43 -2.05 -10.32
CA SER A 32 1.22 -3.24 -10.67
C SER A 32 1.78 -3.23 -12.10
N LYS A 33 1.17 -2.46 -13.01
CA LYS A 33 1.64 -2.27 -14.40
C LYS A 33 2.64 -1.14 -14.55
N MET A 34 2.86 -0.34 -13.51
CA MET A 34 3.84 0.74 -13.52
C MET A 34 5.21 0.22 -13.08
N LYS A 35 6.19 0.22 -13.99
CA LYS A 35 7.57 -0.19 -13.66
C LYS A 35 8.11 0.53 -12.41
N GLN A 36 7.84 1.82 -12.29
CA GLN A 36 8.27 2.64 -11.13
C GLN A 36 7.71 2.11 -9.81
N TYR A 37 6.48 1.58 -9.79
CA TYR A 37 5.88 1.00 -8.60
C TYR A 37 6.57 -0.32 -8.23
N THR A 38 6.79 -1.20 -9.21
CA THR A 38 7.52 -2.45 -9.02
C THR A 38 8.96 -2.22 -8.54
N ASP A 39 9.65 -1.23 -9.11
CA ASP A 39 10.99 -0.85 -8.68
C ASP A 39 10.98 -0.33 -7.23
N ALA A 40 10.01 0.51 -6.87
CA ALA A 40 9.83 1.03 -5.51
C ALA A 40 9.52 -0.09 -4.49
N GLN A 41 8.65 -1.05 -4.83
CA GLN A 41 8.38 -2.20 -3.96
C GLN A 41 9.65 -3.04 -3.77
N THR A 42 10.37 -3.33 -4.85
CA THR A 42 11.63 -4.09 -4.78
C THR A 42 12.66 -3.38 -3.91
N GLN A 43 12.77 -2.05 -4.01
CA GLN A 43 13.66 -1.27 -3.17
C GLN A 43 13.25 -1.32 -1.69
N LEU A 44 11.96 -1.22 -1.39
CA LEU A 44 11.45 -1.35 -0.01
C LEU A 44 11.69 -2.74 0.56
N ASP A 45 11.47 -3.79 -0.23
CA ASP A 45 11.72 -5.17 0.18
C ASP A 45 13.19 -5.42 0.47
N ASN A 46 14.10 -4.89 -0.36
CA ASN A 46 15.54 -4.96 -0.13
C ASN A 46 15.96 -4.21 1.15
N ILE A 47 15.41 -3.02 1.39
CA ILE A 47 15.67 -2.26 2.62
C ILE A 47 15.18 -3.03 3.85
N ALA A 48 13.94 -3.53 3.81
CA ALA A 48 13.36 -4.32 4.90
C ALA A 48 14.16 -5.59 5.17
N ALA A 49 14.57 -6.32 4.13
CA ALA A 49 15.40 -7.50 4.26
C ALA A 49 16.78 -7.19 4.84
N GLY A 50 17.38 -6.05 4.48
CA GLY A 50 18.64 -5.57 5.08
C GLY A 50 18.49 -5.34 6.59
N TRP A 51 17.49 -4.56 6.99
CA TRP A 51 17.25 -4.30 8.42
C TRP A 51 16.84 -5.53 9.20
N GLN A 52 16.12 -6.49 8.60
CA GLN A 52 15.81 -7.75 9.25
C GLN A 52 17.09 -8.54 9.54
N LYS A 53 18.04 -8.60 8.60
CA LYS A 53 19.35 -9.22 8.84
C LYS A 53 20.11 -8.52 9.96
N ASP A 54 20.05 -7.19 10.04
CA ASP A 54 20.69 -6.43 11.11
C ASP A 54 20.07 -6.74 12.49
N VAL A 55 18.74 -6.87 12.56
CA VAL A 55 18.02 -7.29 13.77
C VAL A 55 18.44 -8.71 14.17
N ASP A 56 18.44 -9.65 13.21
CA ASP A 56 18.78 -11.05 13.46
C ASP A 56 20.23 -11.20 13.94
N ALA A 57 21.16 -10.43 13.36
CA ALA A 57 22.57 -10.40 13.79
C ALA A 57 22.71 -9.90 15.23
N GLN A 58 22.06 -8.79 15.57
CA GLN A 58 22.10 -8.24 16.93
C GLN A 58 21.43 -9.17 17.95
N MET A 59 20.32 -9.82 17.58
CA MET A 59 19.66 -10.79 18.45
C MET A 59 20.53 -12.01 18.70
N LYS A 60 21.25 -12.49 17.67
CA LYS A 60 22.24 -13.57 17.84
C LYS A 60 23.36 -13.19 18.81
N ASP A 61 23.79 -11.93 18.83
CA ASP A 61 24.78 -11.44 19.79
C ASP A 61 24.23 -11.41 21.23
N VAL A 62 22.94 -11.10 21.41
CA VAL A 62 22.23 -11.19 22.68
C VAL A 62 22.16 -12.65 23.15
N ASP A 63 21.76 -13.58 22.28
CA ASP A 63 21.70 -15.01 22.58
C ASP A 63 23.07 -15.59 22.97
N ASN A 64 24.12 -15.20 22.26
CA ASN A 64 25.49 -15.59 22.58
C ASN A 64 25.93 -15.05 23.95
N ALA A 65 25.56 -13.82 24.29
CA ALA A 65 25.86 -13.22 25.59
C ALA A 65 25.13 -13.96 26.72
N TYR A 66 23.85 -14.34 26.53
CA TYR A 66 23.10 -15.18 27.46
C TYR A 66 23.75 -16.55 27.66
N ARG A 67 24.10 -17.25 26.57
CA ARG A 67 24.77 -18.56 26.64
C ARG A 67 26.09 -18.49 27.40
N LYS A 68 26.89 -17.45 27.13
CA LYS A 68 28.16 -17.21 27.83
C LYS A 68 27.93 -16.97 29.32
N PHE A 69 26.97 -16.12 29.67
CA PHE A 69 26.60 -15.90 31.07
C PHE A 69 26.18 -17.21 31.75
N GLN A 70 25.34 -18.02 31.11
CA GLN A 70 24.90 -19.30 31.67
C GLN A 70 26.06 -20.28 31.93
N SER A 71 27.08 -20.32 31.07
CA SER A 71 28.26 -21.17 31.27
C SER A 71 29.22 -20.64 32.35
N GLU A 72 29.32 -19.32 32.50
CA GLU A 72 30.31 -18.69 33.38
C GLU A 72 29.74 -18.33 34.77
N GLN A 73 28.41 -18.28 34.95
CA GLN A 73 27.76 -17.73 36.16
C GLN A 73 28.19 -18.39 37.47
N VAL A 74 28.60 -19.66 37.45
CA VAL A 74 29.08 -20.38 38.65
C VAL A 74 30.44 -19.85 39.15
N LEU A 75 31.19 -19.18 38.28
CA LEU A 75 32.49 -18.56 38.57
C LEU A 75 32.36 -17.09 38.96
N LEU A 76 31.16 -16.51 38.90
CA LEU A 76 30.92 -15.09 39.11
C LEU A 76 30.40 -14.80 40.52
N THR A 77 30.83 -13.68 41.10
CA THR A 77 30.19 -13.11 42.29
C THR A 77 28.81 -12.55 41.93
N ASP A 78 27.95 -12.36 42.93
CA ASP A 78 26.58 -11.87 42.67
C ASP A 78 26.57 -10.46 42.05
N GLN A 79 27.52 -9.59 42.43
CA GLN A 79 27.69 -8.28 41.80
C GLN A 79 28.08 -8.41 40.31
N MET A 80 28.99 -9.33 39.98
CA MET A 80 29.37 -9.59 38.59
C MET A 80 28.20 -10.16 37.78
N LYS A 81 27.38 -11.04 38.38
CA LYS A 81 26.18 -11.58 37.72
C LYS A 81 25.17 -10.47 37.39
N GLN A 82 24.86 -9.62 38.36
CA GLN A 82 23.95 -8.48 38.15
C GLN A 82 24.43 -7.56 37.03
N GLN A 83 25.73 -7.27 37.00
CA GLN A 83 26.31 -6.45 35.94
C GLN A 83 26.19 -7.12 34.56
N ARG A 84 26.46 -8.42 34.45
CA ARG A 84 26.30 -9.18 33.19
C ARG A 84 24.86 -9.21 32.71
N ILE A 85 23.90 -9.43 33.60
CA ILE A 85 22.47 -9.43 33.26
C ILE A 85 22.07 -8.05 32.72
N LYS A 86 22.46 -6.97 33.41
CA LYS A 86 22.18 -5.60 32.98
C LYS A 86 22.77 -5.28 31.60
N GLU A 87 23.98 -5.75 31.31
CA GLU A 87 24.60 -5.60 29.99
C GLU A 87 23.79 -6.31 28.90
N ILE A 88 23.32 -7.53 29.18
CA ILE A 88 22.50 -8.30 28.25
C ILE A 88 21.14 -7.64 28.03
N GLU A 89 20.46 -7.21 29.10
CA GLU A 89 19.19 -6.48 29.03
C GLU A 89 19.32 -5.18 28.23
N THR A 90 20.43 -4.46 28.41
CA THR A 90 20.73 -3.23 27.65
C THR A 90 20.85 -3.53 26.16
N LYS A 91 21.54 -4.62 25.79
CA LYS A 91 21.64 -5.06 24.39
C LYS A 91 20.29 -5.45 23.84
N GLU A 92 19.51 -6.24 24.58
CA GLU A 92 18.17 -6.67 24.17
C GLU A 92 17.23 -5.48 23.94
N SER A 93 17.26 -4.48 24.84
CA SER A 93 16.49 -3.24 24.67
C SER A 93 16.92 -2.49 23.40
N ALA A 94 18.22 -2.39 23.14
CA ALA A 94 18.73 -1.72 21.95
C ALA A 94 18.24 -2.40 20.66
N VAL A 95 18.16 -3.74 20.61
CA VAL A 95 17.60 -4.46 19.46
C VAL A 95 16.13 -4.14 19.27
N LYS A 96 15.34 -4.14 20.36
CA LYS A 96 13.90 -3.80 20.30
C LYS A 96 13.68 -2.37 19.83
N ASP A 97 14.48 -1.42 20.33
CA ASP A 97 14.40 -0.02 19.93
C ASP A 97 14.79 0.16 18.47
N PHE A 98 15.84 -0.52 18.00
CA PHE A 98 16.23 -0.54 16.59
C PHE A 98 15.10 -1.10 15.71
N GLN A 99 14.54 -2.26 16.07
CA GLN A 99 13.44 -2.87 15.33
C GLN A 99 12.21 -1.94 15.28
N LYS A 100 11.86 -1.30 16.39
CA LYS A 100 10.76 -0.32 16.45
C LYS A 100 11.04 0.92 15.60
N ALA A 101 12.27 1.42 15.60
CA ALA A 101 12.67 2.57 14.80
C ALA A 101 12.59 2.26 13.29
N LYS A 102 12.92 1.03 12.86
CA LYS A 102 12.85 0.62 11.46
C LYS A 102 11.43 0.23 11.01
N PHE A 103 10.76 -0.64 11.77
CA PHE A 103 9.52 -1.32 11.36
C PHE A 103 8.25 -0.86 12.11
N GLY A 104 8.37 0.08 13.06
CA GLY A 104 7.21 0.60 13.77
C GLY A 104 6.21 1.30 12.83
N PRO A 105 4.99 1.60 13.31
CA PRO A 105 3.94 2.24 12.50
C PRO A 105 4.37 3.56 11.85
N ASN A 106 5.26 4.31 12.52
CA ASN A 106 5.89 5.53 12.03
C ASN A 106 7.41 5.37 11.89
N GLY A 107 7.86 4.14 11.69
CA GLY A 107 9.28 3.82 11.52
C GLY A 107 9.84 4.27 10.18
N GLU A 108 11.13 4.04 10.00
CA GLU A 108 11.83 4.43 8.78
C GLU A 108 11.28 3.71 7.54
N LEU A 109 10.84 2.45 7.66
CA LEU A 109 10.25 1.71 6.54
C LEU A 109 8.97 2.37 6.03
N PHE A 110 8.13 2.84 6.96
CA PHE A 110 6.90 3.55 6.62
C PHE A 110 7.21 4.89 5.94
N THR A 111 8.20 5.62 6.45
CA THR A 111 8.66 6.88 5.84
C THR A 111 9.19 6.64 4.42
N LYS A 112 10.04 5.63 4.22
CA LYS A 112 10.55 5.23 2.90
C LYS A 112 9.44 4.83 1.94
N ARG A 113 8.43 4.11 2.44
CA ARG A 113 7.25 3.75 1.64
C ARG A 113 6.52 5.01 1.17
N GLN A 114 6.31 6.00 2.04
CA GLN A 114 5.71 7.26 1.63
C GLN A 114 6.58 8.00 0.60
N GLU A 115 7.90 8.08 0.79
CA GLU A 115 8.80 8.75 -0.15
C GLU A 115 8.77 8.12 -1.55
N LEU A 116 8.77 6.79 -1.63
CA LEU A 116 8.89 6.06 -2.90
C LEU A 116 7.53 5.82 -3.58
N VAL A 117 6.50 5.49 -2.83
CA VAL A 117 5.21 5.03 -3.37
C VAL A 117 4.21 6.17 -3.50
N LYS A 118 4.18 7.13 -2.57
CA LYS A 118 3.20 8.22 -2.60
C LYS A 118 3.23 9.03 -3.90
N PRO A 119 4.40 9.43 -4.46
CA PRO A 119 4.42 10.17 -5.72
C PRO A 119 3.81 9.39 -6.90
N ILE A 120 3.93 8.07 -6.87
CA ILE A 120 3.38 7.18 -7.90
C ILE A 120 1.85 7.10 -7.74
N GLN A 121 1.37 6.94 -6.50
CA GLN A 121 -0.06 6.97 -6.18
C GLN A 121 -0.68 8.31 -6.54
N ASP A 122 -0.02 9.43 -6.23
CA ASP A 122 -0.47 10.78 -6.56
C ASP A 122 -0.58 10.97 -8.09
N LYS A 123 0.35 10.40 -8.85
CA LYS A 123 0.27 10.40 -10.33
C LYS A 123 -0.97 9.65 -10.83
N VAL A 124 -1.23 8.45 -10.31
CA VAL A 124 -2.43 7.67 -10.67
C VAL A 124 -3.70 8.41 -10.26
N TYR A 125 -3.75 8.95 -9.05
CA TYR A 125 -4.86 9.76 -8.55
C TYR A 125 -5.17 10.94 -9.47
N ASN A 126 -4.14 11.69 -9.86
CA ASN A 126 -4.32 12.85 -10.74
C ASN A 126 -4.85 12.45 -12.12
N GLU A 127 -4.39 11.34 -12.70
CA GLU A 127 -4.94 10.85 -13.97
C GLU A 127 -6.36 10.30 -13.84
N MET A 128 -6.67 9.60 -12.74
CA MET A 128 -8.04 9.18 -12.45
C MET A 128 -8.99 10.37 -12.33
N LYS A 129 -8.57 11.43 -11.63
CA LYS A 129 -9.34 12.66 -11.49
C LYS A 129 -9.60 13.33 -12.84
N LYS A 130 -8.56 13.52 -13.66
CA LYS A 130 -8.70 14.10 -15.01
C LYS A 130 -9.64 13.27 -15.88
N TYR A 131 -9.51 11.94 -15.83
CA TYR A 131 -10.38 11.03 -16.58
C TYR A 131 -11.83 11.13 -16.10
N ALA A 132 -12.06 11.20 -14.78
CA ALA A 132 -13.38 11.39 -14.19
C ALA A 132 -14.04 12.67 -14.71
N GLU A 133 -13.33 13.80 -14.62
CA GLU A 133 -13.82 15.11 -15.07
C GLU A 133 -14.12 15.11 -16.58
N ALA A 134 -13.23 14.55 -17.40
CA ALA A 134 -13.40 14.48 -18.85
C ALA A 134 -14.58 13.59 -19.30
N LYS A 135 -14.92 12.56 -18.52
CA LYS A 135 -16.02 11.63 -18.82
C LYS A 135 -17.31 11.95 -18.04
N GLY A 136 -17.26 12.93 -17.15
CA GLY A 136 -18.35 13.30 -16.26
C GLY A 136 -18.72 12.19 -15.27
N TYR A 137 -17.73 11.51 -14.69
CA TYR A 137 -17.95 10.63 -13.55
C TYR A 137 -17.90 11.44 -12.26
N ASP A 138 -18.94 11.32 -11.45
CA ASP A 138 -19.06 11.97 -10.14
C ASP A 138 -18.42 11.13 -9.02
N LEU A 139 -18.18 9.84 -9.28
CA LEU A 139 -17.63 8.89 -8.31
C LEU A 139 -16.75 7.82 -8.99
N ILE A 140 -15.57 7.60 -8.43
CA ILE A 140 -14.71 6.45 -8.75
C ILE A 140 -14.67 5.56 -7.51
N LEU A 141 -15.02 4.28 -7.70
CA LEU A 141 -14.92 3.25 -6.66
C LEU A 141 -13.69 2.38 -6.94
N ASP A 142 -12.80 2.32 -5.97
CA ASP A 142 -11.66 1.41 -6.03
C ASP A 142 -12.09 0.03 -5.52
N LYS A 143 -11.95 -1.01 -6.35
CA LYS A 143 -12.24 -2.38 -5.92
C LYS A 143 -11.15 -2.97 -5.02
N SER A 144 -9.97 -2.35 -4.98
CA SER A 144 -8.81 -2.82 -4.22
C SER A 144 -8.78 -2.31 -2.76
N SER A 145 -9.61 -1.31 -2.41
CA SER A 145 -9.68 -0.74 -1.05
C SER A 145 -11.10 -0.75 -0.45
N GLY A 146 -11.30 -1.45 0.67
CA GLY A 146 -12.55 -1.39 1.47
C GLY A 146 -13.59 -2.50 1.21
N PRO A 147 -14.81 -2.39 1.77
CA PRO A 147 -15.81 -3.46 1.75
C PRO A 147 -16.04 -3.94 0.32
N SER A 148 -15.75 -5.21 0.12
CA SER A 148 -15.51 -5.80 -1.18
C SER A 148 -16.69 -5.58 -2.12
N ILE A 149 -16.43 -4.96 -3.27
CA ILE A 149 -17.34 -4.98 -4.40
C ILE A 149 -17.41 -6.44 -4.85
N LEU A 150 -18.44 -7.17 -4.40
CA LEU A 150 -18.60 -8.61 -4.68
C LEU A 150 -18.83 -8.87 -6.18
N TYR A 151 -19.53 -7.95 -6.84
CA TYR A 151 -19.81 -8.00 -8.26
C TYR A 151 -20.03 -6.59 -8.81
N TYR A 152 -19.53 -6.37 -10.02
CA TYR A 152 -19.92 -5.24 -10.85
C TYR A 152 -19.90 -5.67 -12.32
N SER A 153 -20.70 -5.01 -13.15
CA SER A 153 -20.67 -5.27 -14.59
C SER A 153 -19.38 -4.69 -15.18
N GLU A 154 -18.70 -5.43 -16.06
CA GLU A 154 -17.48 -4.97 -16.74
C GLU A 154 -17.63 -3.64 -17.47
N ARG A 155 -18.87 -3.27 -17.85
CA ARG A 155 -19.17 -1.95 -18.40
C ARG A 155 -18.81 -0.78 -17.47
N LEU A 156 -18.68 -1.02 -16.15
CA LEU A 156 -18.29 -0.04 -15.15
C LEU A 156 -16.77 -0.01 -14.92
N ASN A 157 -16.03 -1.02 -15.40
CA ASN A 157 -14.58 -1.10 -15.27
C ASN A 157 -13.90 -0.04 -16.13
N ARG A 158 -13.05 0.78 -15.54
CA ARG A 158 -12.26 1.80 -16.25
C ARG A 158 -10.76 1.68 -16.02
N SER A 159 -10.30 0.59 -15.42
CA SER A 159 -8.88 0.40 -15.08
C SER A 159 -7.96 0.48 -16.32
N GLU A 160 -8.35 -0.16 -17.42
CA GLU A 160 -7.61 -0.13 -18.69
C GLU A 160 -7.60 1.26 -19.35
N ASP A 161 -8.70 2.00 -19.19
CA ASP A 161 -8.79 3.37 -19.71
C ASP A 161 -7.85 4.31 -18.94
N ILE A 162 -7.75 4.15 -17.61
CA ILE A 162 -6.82 4.89 -16.78
C ILE A 162 -5.36 4.52 -17.11
N LEU A 163 -5.07 3.24 -17.31
CA LEU A 163 -3.74 2.79 -17.76
C LEU A 163 -3.35 3.42 -19.10
N SER A 164 -4.29 3.44 -20.04
CA SER A 164 -4.09 4.07 -21.34
C SER A 164 -3.86 5.59 -21.20
N ALA A 165 -4.60 6.27 -20.32
CA ALA A 165 -4.40 7.68 -20.01
C ALA A 165 -3.03 7.96 -19.37
N LEU A 166 -2.50 7.01 -18.58
CA LEU A 166 -1.14 7.05 -18.03
C LEU A 166 -0.05 6.76 -19.09
N GLY A 167 -0.43 6.47 -20.34
CA GLY A 167 0.49 6.10 -21.43
C GLY A 167 1.00 4.66 -21.34
N ILE A 168 0.34 3.82 -20.55
CA ILE A 168 0.70 2.41 -20.32
C ILE A 168 -0.28 1.56 -21.13
N SER A 169 0.01 1.39 -22.41
CA SER A 169 -0.76 0.52 -23.29
C SER A 169 -0.41 -0.95 -23.04
N LYS A 170 -1.35 -1.87 -23.32
CA LYS A 170 -1.00 -3.28 -23.53
C LYS A 170 0.18 -3.32 -24.50
N THR A 171 1.34 -3.77 -24.06
CA THR A 171 2.31 -4.33 -25.02
C THR A 171 1.56 -5.41 -25.75
N THR A 172 1.21 -5.15 -27.01
CA THR A 172 0.73 -6.16 -27.94
C THR A 172 1.85 -7.18 -28.09
N THR A 173 1.92 -8.16 -27.18
CA THR A 173 2.44 -9.46 -27.57
C THR A 173 1.44 -10.01 -28.55
N ALA A 174 1.67 -9.72 -29.83
CA ALA A 174 1.05 -10.45 -30.92
C ALA A 174 1.25 -11.95 -30.64
N PRO A 175 0.21 -12.79 -30.77
CA PRO A 175 0.43 -14.22 -30.77
C PRO A 175 1.36 -14.51 -31.94
N ALA A 176 2.50 -15.16 -31.68
CA ALA A 176 3.29 -15.76 -32.73
C ALA A 176 2.37 -16.73 -33.50
N THR A 177 1.95 -16.31 -34.69
CA THR A 177 1.30 -17.18 -35.66
C THR A 177 2.29 -18.28 -36.04
N LYS A 178 1.78 -19.51 -35.88
CA LYS A 178 2.29 -20.83 -36.30
C LYS A 178 3.49 -20.86 -37.24
#